data_AF-A0A7S3GCW8-F1
#
_entry.id   AF-A0A7S3GCW8-F1
#
_cell.length_a   1.000
_cell.length_b   1.000
_cell.length_c   1.000
_cell.angle_alpha   90.00
_cell.angle_beta   90.00
_cell.angle_gamma   90.00
#
_symmetry.space_group_name_H-M   'P 1'
#
loop_
_entity.id
_entity.type
_entity.pdbx_description
1 polymer ?
#
loop_
_entity_poly.entity_id
_entity_poly.type
_entity_poly.pdbx_seq_one_letter_code
_entity_poly.pdbx_strand_id
1 'polypeptide(L)'
;MRALGFYPTEHDIRDLISELEQSHPGGVDLPTLIRVYVNHRPVFGISKADVRRAFETIAKSGRGELSVEDLFQVLQDEGEQMSSEEIQQCFQHLVGSDGGKAISLNQKIGPTDFAEKILGFEDYSQTTAEIETIQ
;
A
#
# COMPACT_ATOMS: atom_id res chain seq x y z
N MET A 1 7.55 6.85 9.23
CA MET A 1 7.71 6.58 7.78
C MET A 1 6.34 6.45 7.09
N ARG A 2 5.45 5.59 7.59
CA ARG A 2 4.06 5.43 7.08
C ARG A 2 3.25 6.74 7.07
N ALA A 3 3.37 7.57 8.11
CA ALA A 3 2.75 8.90 8.17
C ALA A 3 3.29 9.91 7.13
N LEU A 4 4.43 9.63 6.50
CA LEU A 4 5.03 10.45 5.45
C LEU A 4 4.76 9.89 4.04
N GLY A 5 3.79 8.98 3.91
CA GLY A 5 3.43 8.35 2.63
C GLY A 5 4.45 7.34 2.11
N PHE A 6 5.33 6.83 2.97
CA PHE A 6 6.24 5.72 2.64
C PHE A 6 5.83 4.47 3.41
N TYR A 7 5.54 3.39 2.68
CA TYR A 7 5.02 2.13 3.23
C TYR A 7 6.03 0.97 3.03
N PRO A 8 7.13 0.94 3.81
CA PRO A 8 8.06 -0.19 3.81
C PRO A 8 7.42 -1.44 4.44
N THR A 9 7.91 -2.61 4.03
CA THR A 9 7.55 -3.89 4.64
C THR A 9 8.14 -4.00 6.06
N GLU A 10 7.61 -4.88 6.91
CA GLU A 10 8.19 -5.21 8.22
C GLU A 10 9.60 -5.81 8.10
N HIS A 11 9.93 -6.46 6.97
CA HIS A 11 11.32 -6.84 6.70
C HIS A 11 12.20 -5.61 6.49
N ASP A 12 11.78 -4.69 5.61
CA ASP A 12 12.52 -3.44 5.36
C ASP A 12 12.65 -2.63 6.66
N ILE A 13 11.59 -2.55 7.48
CA ILE A 13 11.63 -1.85 8.76
C ILE A 13 12.66 -2.46 9.70
N ARG A 14 12.75 -3.80 9.77
CA ARG A 14 13.76 -4.48 10.59
C ARG A 14 15.17 -4.21 10.10
N ASP A 15 15.37 -4.23 8.79
CA ASP A 15 16.68 -3.94 8.18
C ASP A 15 17.07 -2.49 8.45
N LEU A 16 16.13 -1.55 8.31
CA LEU A 16 16.31 -0.14 8.64
C LEU A 16 16.71 0.07 10.11
N ILE A 17 16.05 -0.64 11.04
CA ILE A 17 16.38 -0.58 12.47
C ILE A 17 17.78 -1.14 12.71
N SER A 18 18.14 -2.25 12.07
CA SER A 18 19.48 -2.84 12.22
C SER A 18 20.58 -1.90 11.71
N GLU A 19 20.36 -1.25 10.56
CA GLU A 19 21.28 -0.22 10.04
C GLU A 19 21.40 0.98 10.99
N LEU A 20 20.29 1.41 11.58
CA LEU A 20 20.25 2.48 12.56
C LEU A 20 21.04 2.13 13.82
N GLU A 21 20.85 0.92 14.36
CA GLU A 21 21.56 0.43 15.55
C GLU A 21 23.07 0.32 15.32
N GLN A 22 23.50 -0.14 14.15
CA GLN A 22 24.92 -0.22 13.78
C GLN A 22 25.54 1.17 13.60
N SER A 23 24.80 2.09 12.99
CA SER A 23 25.25 3.46 12.77
C SER A 23 25.34 4.21 14.10
N HIS A 24 24.30 4.17 14.95
CA HIS A 24 24.19 4.96 16.18
C HIS A 24 23.52 4.14 17.31
N PRO A 25 24.30 3.34 18.07
CA PRO A 25 23.75 2.57 19.19
C PRO A 25 23.34 3.51 20.34
N GLY A 26 22.03 3.64 20.58
CA GLY A 26 21.49 4.36 21.75
C GLY A 26 20.43 5.42 21.46
N GLY A 27 20.11 5.71 20.18
CA GLY A 27 19.02 6.61 19.84
C GLY A 27 19.04 7.07 18.39
N VAL A 28 17.87 7.41 17.87
CA VAL A 28 17.71 7.95 16.52
C VAL A 28 17.58 9.47 16.61
N ASP A 29 18.61 10.19 16.17
CA ASP A 29 18.51 11.63 15.97
C ASP A 29 17.75 11.96 14.69
N LEU A 30 17.09 13.12 14.65
CA LEU A 30 16.32 13.59 13.51
C LEU A 30 17.12 13.58 12.18
N PRO A 31 18.40 14.01 12.13
CA PRO A 31 19.19 13.97 10.89
C PRO A 31 19.43 12.54 10.38
N THR A 32 19.61 11.58 11.29
CA THR A 32 19.78 10.16 10.95
C THR A 32 18.48 9.57 10.40
N LEU A 33 17.34 9.93 11.00
CA LEU A 33 16.02 9.53 10.50
C LEU A 33 15.76 10.07 9.09
N ILE A 34 16.12 11.33 8.81
CA ILE A 34 15.98 11.93 7.48
C ILE A 34 16.84 11.21 6.47
N ARG A 35 18.10 10.87 6.81
CA ARG A 35 19.00 10.13 5.92
C ARG A 35 18.42 8.78 5.53
N VAL A 36 17.94 8.02 6.51
CA VAL A 36 17.31 6.71 6.28
C VAL A 36 16.04 6.86 5.44
N TYR A 37 15.20 7.85 5.75
CA TYR A 37 13.99 8.11 5.00
C TYR A 37 14.27 8.46 3.53
N VAL A 38 15.25 9.33 3.26
CA VAL A 38 15.59 9.73 1.88
C VAL A 38 16.21 8.57 1.09
N ASN A 39 17.03 7.73 1.73
CA ASN A 39 17.71 6.63 1.05
C ASN A 39 16.76 5.48 0.67
N HIS A 40 15.76 5.18 1.51
CA HIS A 40 14.86 4.05 1.30
C HIS A 40 13.51 4.44 0.69
N ARG A 41 13.21 5.73 0.61
CA ARG A 41 11.99 6.18 -0.05
C ARG A 41 12.09 5.91 -1.56
N PRO A 42 11.17 5.12 -2.13
CA PRO A 42 11.13 4.93 -3.57
C PRO A 42 10.82 6.25 -4.27
N VAL A 43 11.49 6.48 -5.39
CA VAL A 43 11.34 7.70 -6.21
C VAL A 43 9.93 7.77 -6.83
N PHE A 44 9.33 6.61 -7.09
CA PHE A 44 8.00 6.48 -7.65
C PHE A 44 7.06 5.89 -6.60
N GLY A 45 5.91 6.55 -6.40
CA GLY A 45 4.83 6.02 -5.58
C GLY A 45 4.09 4.88 -6.27
N ILE A 46 3.21 4.22 -5.52
CA ILE A 46 2.29 3.21 -6.06
C ILE A 46 1.30 3.91 -6.99
N SER A 47 1.15 3.38 -8.20
CA SER A 47 0.21 3.90 -9.21
C SER A 47 -1.03 3.01 -9.35
N LYS A 48 -2.10 3.54 -9.96
CA LYS A 48 -3.28 2.73 -10.30
C LYS A 48 -2.93 1.52 -11.19
N ALA A 49 -1.89 1.64 -12.02
CA ALA A 49 -1.42 0.54 -12.86
C ALA A 49 -0.77 -0.58 -12.03
N ASP A 50 -0.10 -0.25 -10.92
CA ASP A 50 0.47 -1.24 -10.00
C ASP A 50 -0.64 -2.01 -9.27
N VAL A 51 -1.67 -1.30 -8.80
CA VAL A 51 -2.85 -1.93 -8.19
C VAL A 51 -3.53 -2.86 -9.19
N ARG A 52 -3.70 -2.44 -10.46
CA ARG A 52 -4.27 -3.30 -11.49
C ARG A 52 -3.46 -4.57 -11.73
N ARG A 53 -2.14 -4.46 -11.85
CA ARG A 53 -1.24 -5.62 -12.04
C ARG A 53 -1.26 -6.58 -10.84
N ALA A 54 -1.37 -6.05 -9.63
CA ALA A 54 -1.54 -6.87 -8.43
C ALA A 54 -2.85 -7.66 -8.47
N PHE A 55 -3.96 -7.02 -8.82
CA PHE A 55 -5.26 -7.69 -8.98
C PHE A 55 -5.24 -8.74 -10.10
N GLU A 56 -4.56 -8.50 -11.21
CA GLU A 56 -4.39 -9.50 -12.28
C GLU A 56 -3.62 -10.74 -11.81
N THR A 57 -2.67 -10.57 -10.90
CA THR A 57 -1.88 -11.67 -10.32
C THR A 57 -2.67 -12.45 -9.28
N ILE A 58 -3.48 -11.76 -8.49
CA ILE A 58 -4.25 -12.33 -7.37
C ILE A 58 -5.58 -12.94 -7.85
N ALA A 59 -6.23 -12.33 -8.84
CA ALA A 59 -7.51 -12.80 -9.37
C ALA A 59 -7.29 -14.09 -10.19
N LYS A 60 -7.58 -15.22 -9.56
CA LYS A 60 -7.63 -16.54 -10.23
C LYS A 60 -8.61 -16.57 -11.42
N SER A 61 -9.57 -15.65 -11.44
CA SER A 61 -10.47 -15.39 -12.56
C SER A 61 -9.83 -14.38 -13.51
N GLY A 62 -9.55 -14.80 -14.75
CA GLY A 62 -8.97 -13.96 -15.82
C GLY A 62 -9.80 -12.73 -16.27
N ARG A 63 -10.79 -12.30 -15.46
CA ARG A 63 -11.53 -11.04 -15.60
C ARG A 63 -10.98 -9.91 -14.71
N GLY A 64 -10.02 -10.20 -13.82
CA GLY A 64 -9.44 -9.21 -12.92
C GLY A 64 -10.36 -8.74 -11.78
N GLU A 65 -11.55 -9.33 -11.65
CA GLU A 65 -12.45 -9.12 -10.51
C GLU A 65 -12.15 -10.15 -9.41
N LEU A 66 -12.02 -9.67 -8.18
CA LEU A 66 -11.73 -10.50 -7.00
C LEU A 66 -12.89 -10.38 -6.01
N SER A 67 -13.26 -11.49 -5.35
CA SER A 67 -14.18 -11.41 -4.22
C SER A 67 -13.43 -10.88 -2.98
N VAL A 68 -14.15 -10.24 -2.06
CA VAL A 68 -13.53 -9.78 -0.81
C VAL A 68 -13.01 -10.97 0.00
N GLU A 69 -13.70 -12.11 -0.05
CA GLU A 69 -13.25 -13.36 0.59
C GLU A 69 -11.90 -13.83 0.03
N ASP A 70 -11.73 -13.84 -1.29
CA ASP A 70 -10.46 -14.21 -1.92
C ASP A 70 -9.34 -13.22 -1.55
N LEU A 71 -9.65 -11.92 -1.49
CA LEU A 71 -8.70 -10.90 -1.05
C LEU A 71 -8.27 -11.14 0.41
N PHE A 72 -9.21 -11.44 1.29
CA PHE A 72 -8.94 -11.72 2.70
C PHE A 72 -8.11 -12.99 2.87
N GLN A 73 -8.38 -14.03 2.08
CA GLN A 73 -7.56 -15.24 2.10
C GLN A 73 -6.13 -14.95 1.65
N VAL A 74 -5.96 -14.19 0.57
CA VAL A 74 -4.63 -13.85 0.05
C VAL A 74 -3.87 -12.98 1.05
N LEU A 75 -4.51 -11.99 1.69
CA LEU A 75 -3.87 -11.15 2.72
C LEU A 75 -3.52 -11.92 4.01
N GLN A 76 -4.17 -13.05 4.28
CA GLN A 76 -3.86 -13.93 5.41
C GLN A 76 -2.77 -14.95 5.09
N ASP A 77 -2.72 -15.43 3.84
CA ASP A 77 -1.85 -16.55 3.43
C ASP A 77 -0.55 -16.06 2.78
N GLU A 78 -0.60 -14.98 2.00
CA GLU A 78 0.49 -14.46 1.16
C GLU A 78 1.06 -13.14 1.69
N GLY A 79 2.39 -13.02 1.73
CA GLY A 79 3.11 -11.80 2.12
C GLY A 79 3.21 -11.63 3.63
N GLU A 80 2.81 -10.45 4.14
CA GLU A 80 2.81 -10.14 5.56
C GLU A 80 1.45 -10.51 6.15
N GLN A 81 1.41 -11.66 6.83
CA GLN A 81 0.18 -12.22 7.37
C GLN A 81 -0.51 -11.22 8.29
N MET A 82 -1.70 -10.79 7.87
CA MET A 82 -2.58 -9.94 8.68
C MET A 82 -3.72 -10.77 9.25
N SER A 83 -4.08 -10.53 10.49
CA SER A 83 -5.26 -11.15 11.09
C SER A 83 -6.55 -10.64 10.46
N SER A 84 -7.61 -11.46 10.50
CA SER A 84 -8.93 -11.06 10.00
C SER A 84 -9.44 -9.76 10.63
N GLU A 85 -9.13 -9.54 11.90
CA GLU A 85 -9.49 -8.36 12.68
C GLU A 85 -8.77 -7.12 12.18
N GLU A 86 -7.46 -7.22 11.90
CA GLU A 86 -6.66 -6.11 11.36
C GLU A 86 -7.13 -5.71 9.96
N ILE A 87 -7.44 -6.70 9.11
CA ILE A 87 -7.97 -6.46 7.78
C ILE A 87 -9.32 -5.73 7.88
N GLN A 88 -10.23 -6.20 8.75
CA GLN A 88 -11.51 -5.54 8.97
C GLN A 88 -11.37 -4.11 9.48
N GLN A 89 -10.47 -3.86 10.43
CA GLN A 89 -10.18 -2.51 10.92
C GLN A 89 -9.61 -1.61 9.82
N CYS A 90 -8.71 -2.14 8.98
CA CYS A 90 -8.15 -1.41 7.84
C CYS A 90 -9.26 -0.96 6.89
N PHE A 91 -10.16 -1.86 6.49
CA PHE A 91 -11.29 -1.52 5.63
C PHE A 91 -12.27 -0.54 6.27
N GLN A 92 -12.53 -0.66 7.57
CA GLN A 92 -13.36 0.31 8.31
C GLN A 92 -12.74 1.71 8.31
N HIS A 93 -11.41 1.82 8.41
CA HIS A 93 -10.72 3.11 8.33
C HIS A 93 -10.70 3.68 6.91
N LEU A 94 -10.59 2.84 5.89
CA LEU A 94 -10.54 3.26 4.49
C LEU A 94 -11.89 3.73 3.95
N VAL A 95 -12.98 3.02 4.25
CA VAL A 95 -14.33 3.33 3.70
C VAL A 95 -15.21 4.07 4.71
N GLY A 96 -14.71 4.28 5.94
CA GLY A 96 -15.44 4.96 7.01
C GLY A 96 -16.53 4.11 7.68
N SER A 97 -17.08 4.61 8.78
CA SER A 97 -18.05 3.91 9.64
C SER A 97 -19.34 3.48 8.91
N ASP A 98 -19.68 4.15 7.80
CA ASP A 98 -20.85 3.81 6.95
C ASP A 98 -20.49 2.81 5.84
N GLY A 99 -19.20 2.69 5.51
CA GLY A 99 -18.65 1.81 4.46
C GLY A 99 -18.22 0.43 4.95
N GLY A 100 -18.05 0.23 6.26
CA GLY A 100 -17.75 -1.08 6.86
C GLY A 100 -18.86 -2.13 6.62
N LYS A 101 -20.08 -1.69 6.28
CA LYS A 101 -21.18 -2.56 5.79
C LYS A 101 -21.24 -2.66 4.26
N ALA A 102 -20.62 -1.73 3.54
CA ALA A 102 -20.65 -1.68 2.07
C ALA A 102 -19.74 -2.74 1.45
N ILE A 103 -18.66 -3.14 2.14
CA ILE A 103 -17.80 -4.26 1.71
C ILE A 103 -18.43 -5.56 2.20
N SER A 104 -19.52 -5.97 1.55
CA SER A 104 -20.04 -7.32 1.76
C SER A 104 -19.03 -8.33 1.24
N LEU A 105 -18.74 -9.39 2.00
CA LEU A 105 -17.83 -10.49 1.63
C LEU A 105 -18.14 -11.07 0.23
N ASN A 106 -19.41 -10.96 -0.17
CA ASN A 106 -19.97 -11.49 -1.41
C ASN A 106 -19.83 -10.54 -2.62
N GLN A 107 -19.31 -9.33 -2.41
CA GLN A 107 -19.16 -8.33 -3.46
C GLN A 107 -17.87 -8.57 -4.24
N LYS A 108 -17.98 -8.54 -5.57
CA LYS A 108 -16.81 -8.51 -6.46
C LYS A 108 -16.29 -7.09 -6.57
N ILE A 109 -15.00 -6.92 -6.35
CA ILE A 109 -14.34 -5.63 -6.46
C ILE A 109 -13.39 -5.69 -7.65
N GLY A 110 -13.50 -4.69 -8.52
CA GLY A 110 -12.58 -4.48 -9.63
C GLY A 110 -11.37 -3.63 -9.20
N PRO A 111 -10.23 -3.74 -9.90
CA PRO A 111 -8.98 -3.03 -9.54
C PRO A 111 -9.15 -1.52 -9.54
N THR A 112 -9.91 -0.98 -10.50
CA THR A 112 -10.19 0.46 -10.61
C THR A 112 -11.08 0.95 -9.47
N ASP A 113 -12.09 0.16 -9.10
CA ASP A 113 -13.01 0.48 -8.00
C ASP A 113 -12.28 0.46 -6.65
N PHE A 114 -11.37 -0.51 -6.46
CA PHE A 114 -10.52 -0.59 -5.28
C PHE A 114 -9.55 0.60 -5.18
N ALA A 115 -8.87 0.94 -6.27
CA ALA A 115 -7.92 2.05 -6.28
C ALA A 115 -8.61 3.40 -5.98
N GLU A 116 -9.80 3.63 -6.52
CA GLU A 116 -10.50 4.91 -6.39
C GLU A 116 -11.33 5.03 -5.12
N LYS A 117 -12.14 4.02 -4.79
CA LYS A 117 -13.10 4.10 -3.68
C LYS A 117 -12.53 3.66 -2.34
N ILE A 118 -11.56 2.75 -2.34
CA ILE A 118 -11.00 2.20 -1.10
C ILE A 118 -9.67 2.87 -0.77
N LEU A 119 -8.74 2.91 -1.72
CA LEU A 119 -7.42 3.48 -1.49
C LEU A 119 -7.36 4.99 -1.73
N GLY A 120 -8.33 5.57 -2.44
CA GLY A 120 -8.36 7.00 -2.72
C GLY A 120 -7.20 7.49 -3.59
N PHE A 121 -6.66 6.63 -4.48
CA PHE A 121 -5.63 7.06 -5.42
C PHE A 121 -6.21 8.07 -6.41
N GLU A 122 -5.82 9.33 -6.27
CA GLU A 122 -5.91 10.30 -7.36
C GLU A 122 -4.84 9.95 -8.41
N ASP A 123 -5.20 9.97 -9.69
CA ASP A 123 -4.26 9.65 -10.77
C ASP A 123 -3.10 10.66 -10.76
N TYR A 124 -1.92 10.25 -10.28
CA TYR A 124 -0.70 11.06 -10.40
C TYR A 124 -0.15 11.06 -11.85
N SER A 125 -0.78 10.36 -12.79
CA SER A 125 -0.32 10.23 -14.17
C SER A 125 -0.49 11.49 -15.02
N GLN A 126 -0.93 12.62 -14.46
CA GLN A 126 -1.01 13.87 -15.20
C GLN A 126 0.18 14.83 -15.01
N THR A 127 1.04 14.64 -14.01
CA THR A 127 2.10 15.64 -13.73
C THR A 127 3.42 15.39 -14.47
N THR A 128 3.65 14.20 -15.03
CA THR A 128 4.90 13.93 -15.77
C THR A 128 4.85 14.33 -17.24
N ALA A 129 3.70 14.76 -17.78
CA ALA A 129 3.59 15.19 -19.17
C ALA A 129 4.01 16.65 -19.43
N GLU A 130 4.15 17.50 -18.41
CA GLU A 130 4.46 18.93 -18.60
C GLU A 130 5.94 19.31 -18.47
N ILE A 131 6.84 18.37 -18.11
CA ILE A 131 8.27 18.70 -17.93
C ILE A 131 9.12 18.42 -19.20
N GLU A 132 8.59 17.73 -20.21
CA GLU A 132 9.31 17.46 -21.47
C GLU A 132 9.13 18.53 -22.57
N THR A 133 8.45 19.67 -22.33
CA THR A 133 8.21 20.69 -23.37
C THR A 133 8.86 22.06 -23.10
N ILE A 134 10.05 22.11 -22.53
CA ILE A 134 10.86 23.34 -22.58
C ILE A 134 12.22 23.00 -23.20
N GLN A 135 12.27 23.13 -24.53
CA GLN A 135 13.50 23.34 -25.29
C GLN A 135 14.06 24.73 -25.03
#